data_AF-A0A350BCP1-F1
#
_entry.id   AF-A0A350BCP1-F1
#
_cell.length_a   1.000
_cell.length_b   1.000
_cell.length_c   1.000
_cell.angle_alpha   90.00
_cell.angle_beta   90.00
_cell.angle_gamma   90.00
#
_symmetry.space_group_name_H-M   'P 1'
#
loop_
_entity.id
_entity.type
_entity.pdbx_description
1 polymer ?
#
loop_
_entity_poly.entity_id
_entity_poly.type
_entity_poly.pdbx_seq_one_letter_code
_entity_poly.pdbx_strand_id
1 'polypeptide(L)'
;MINLISLSEKEQRLLIILFILLVAVLALAGLIGSLVKKIMAFQARKVDEGMSYLVTTKVIKDEKHFRYIARKKNHRLVFAQFLIPLLLIGLDILFMYLYILITDDRAILNELLSYDGRGMGTLFFVFDWANIPTATFFGLTLPSDWPSLLNTPYFVLEAWPSYIFVTLGAIASLWLLIATQAFIARSWRIYSKSRTIFIKSLDTINGLDQITP
;
A
#
# COMPACT_ATOMS: atom_id res chain seq x y z
N MET A 1 22.57 35.79 31.60
CA MET A 1 21.59 36.46 30.72
C MET A 1 21.02 35.42 29.78
N ILE A 2 19.76 35.05 29.97
CA ILE A 2 19.02 34.24 29.00
C ILE A 2 18.64 35.20 27.89
N ASN A 3 19.30 35.10 26.73
CA ASN A 3 18.87 35.83 25.54
C ASN A 3 17.51 35.28 25.13
N LEU A 4 16.44 35.94 25.56
CA LEU A 4 15.13 35.82 24.93
C LEU A 4 15.32 36.31 23.50
N ILE A 5 15.49 35.38 22.58
CA ILE A 5 15.42 35.65 21.14
C ILE A 5 14.03 36.24 20.91
N SER A 6 13.95 37.55 20.73
CA SER A 6 12.71 38.23 20.37
C SER A 6 12.39 37.83 18.93
N LEU A 7 11.54 36.82 18.78
CA LEU A 7 11.10 36.35 17.47
C LEU A 7 10.33 37.48 16.78
N SER A 8 10.66 37.73 15.50
CA SER A 8 9.86 38.61 14.65
C SER A 8 8.43 38.06 14.51
N GLU A 9 7.44 38.92 14.28
CA GLU A 9 6.06 38.47 14.06
C GLU A 9 5.95 37.49 12.89
N LYS A 10 6.78 37.68 11.84
CA LYS A 10 6.87 36.77 10.69
C LYS A 10 7.40 35.39 11.07
N GLU A 11 8.39 35.37 11.95
CA GLU A 11 9.04 34.18 12.48
C GLU A 11 8.10 33.35 13.37
N GLN A 12 7.29 34.02 14.19
CA GLN A 12 6.23 33.37 14.98
C GLN A 12 5.14 32.76 14.07
N ARG A 13 4.69 33.50 13.04
CA ARG A 13 3.71 32.98 12.06
C ARG A 13 4.26 31.76 11.31
N LEU A 14 5.53 31.78 10.90
CA LEU A 14 6.17 30.64 10.22
C LEU A 14 6.22 29.40 11.12
N LEU A 15 6.57 29.56 12.39
CA LEU A 15 6.62 28.45 13.36
C LEU A 15 5.24 27.82 13.57
N ILE A 16 4.18 28.64 13.65
CA ILE A 16 2.80 28.17 13.73
C ILE A 16 2.43 27.36 12.48
N ILE A 17 2.75 27.85 11.27
CA ILE A 17 2.46 27.14 10.01
C ILE A 17 3.19 25.79 9.97
N LEU A 18 4.46 25.75 10.36
CA LEU A 18 5.24 24.50 10.40
C LEU A 18 4.64 23.49 11.39
N PHE A 19 4.19 23.95 12.55
CA PHE A 19 3.54 23.10 13.54
C PHE A 19 2.21 22.54 13.02
N ILE A 20 1.38 23.36 12.38
CA ILE A 20 0.12 22.92 11.75
C ILE A 20 0.41 21.87 10.67
N LEU A 21 1.43 22.10 9.83
CA LEU A 21 1.82 21.16 8.77
C LEU A 21 2.29 19.82 9.35
N LEU A 22 3.08 19.84 10.43
CA LEU A 22 3.51 18.63 11.14
C LEU A 22 2.30 17.84 11.68
N VAL A 23 1.37 18.53 12.35
CA VAL A 23 0.14 17.91 12.89
C VAL A 23 -0.70 17.33 11.75
N ALA A 24 -0.82 18.02 10.62
CA ALA A 24 -1.54 17.55 9.44
C ALA A 24 -0.93 16.27 8.86
N VAL A 25 0.41 16.20 8.72
CA VAL A 25 1.11 15.00 8.23
C VAL A 25 0.89 13.82 9.18
N LEU A 26 0.97 14.04 10.50
CA LEU A 26 0.71 13.00 11.50
C LEU A 26 -0.75 12.52 11.45
N ALA A 27 -1.71 13.44 11.30
CA ALA A 27 -3.12 13.10 11.15
C ALA A 27 -3.39 12.27 9.89
N LEU A 28 -2.78 12.63 8.76
CA LEU A 28 -2.86 11.86 7.51
C LEU A 28 -2.29 10.45 7.67
N ALA A 29 -1.12 10.32 8.31
CA ALA A 29 -0.54 9.00 8.61
C ALA A 29 -1.47 8.15 9.49
N GLY A 30 -2.11 8.76 10.49
CA GLY A 30 -3.12 8.12 11.33
C GLY A 30 -4.35 7.63 10.55
N LEU A 31 -4.85 8.44 9.61
CA LEU A 31 -5.98 8.09 8.74
C LEU A 31 -5.64 6.90 7.82
N ILE A 32 -4.46 6.93 7.19
CA ILE A 32 -3.97 5.83 6.34
C ILE A 32 -3.86 4.54 7.16
N GLY A 33 -3.27 4.62 8.37
CA GLY A 33 -3.18 3.48 9.27
C GLY A 33 -4.54 2.90 9.67
N SER A 34 -5.53 3.76 9.93
CA SER A 34 -6.91 3.35 10.24
C SER A 34 -7.57 2.64 9.05
N LEU A 35 -7.38 3.16 7.84
CA LEU A 35 -7.89 2.57 6.61
C LEU A 35 -7.29 1.18 6.35
N VAL A 36 -5.97 1.04 6.49
CA VAL A 36 -5.29 -0.26 6.38
C VAL A 36 -5.84 -1.26 7.40
N LYS A 37 -6.02 -0.86 8.67
CA LYS A 37 -6.62 -1.73 9.69
C LYS A 37 -8.03 -2.20 9.33
N LYS A 38 -8.89 -1.31 8.80
CA LYS A 38 -10.24 -1.67 8.35
C LYS A 38 -10.21 -2.70 7.22
N ILE A 39 -9.34 -2.50 6.22
CA ILE A 39 -9.18 -3.43 5.09
C ILE A 39 -8.68 -4.79 5.60
N MET A 40 -7.67 -4.81 6.46
CA MET A 40 -7.14 -6.05 7.06
C MET A 40 -8.22 -6.78 7.87
N ALA A 41 -9.02 -6.07 8.67
CA ALA A 41 -10.12 -6.66 9.44
C ALA A 41 -11.19 -7.29 8.53
N PHE A 42 -11.53 -6.63 7.43
CA PHE A 42 -12.47 -7.16 6.43
C PHE A 42 -11.92 -8.42 5.77
N GLN A 43 -10.66 -8.40 5.33
CA GLN A 43 -10.02 -9.55 4.68
C GLN A 43 -9.78 -10.72 5.63
N ALA A 44 -9.58 -10.45 6.93
CA ALA A 44 -9.45 -11.45 7.97
C ALA A 44 -10.75 -12.27 8.19
N ARG A 45 -11.93 -11.65 8.02
CA ARG A 45 -13.23 -12.34 8.19
C ARG A 45 -13.43 -13.52 7.22
N LYS A 46 -12.83 -13.46 6.02
CA LYS A 46 -12.88 -14.56 5.05
C LYS A 46 -12.29 -15.88 5.58
N VAL A 47 -11.39 -15.81 6.56
CA VAL A 47 -10.88 -17.03 7.24
C VAL A 47 -11.96 -17.63 8.13
N ASP A 48 -12.68 -16.79 8.88
CA ASP A 48 -13.72 -17.23 9.80
C ASP A 48 -14.84 -17.94 9.01
N GLU A 49 -15.25 -17.38 7.87
CA GLU A 49 -16.20 -18.01 6.94
C GLU A 49 -15.67 -19.35 6.37
N GLY A 50 -14.41 -19.41 5.95
CA GLY A 50 -13.82 -20.61 5.36
C GLY A 50 -13.54 -21.75 6.35
N MET A 51 -13.55 -21.46 7.66
CA MET A 51 -13.28 -22.39 8.75
C MET A 51 -14.51 -22.69 9.62
N SER A 52 -15.59 -21.90 9.53
CA SER A 52 -16.78 -22.02 10.38
C SER A 52 -17.35 -23.44 10.38
N TYR A 53 -17.63 -24.00 9.20
CA TYR A 53 -18.17 -25.36 9.04
C TYR A 53 -17.27 -26.45 9.63
N LEU A 54 -15.95 -26.30 9.53
CA LEU A 54 -15.00 -27.29 10.05
C LEU A 54 -14.91 -27.27 11.58
N VAL A 55 -15.18 -26.11 12.18
CA VAL A 55 -15.22 -25.93 13.63
C VAL A 55 -16.58 -26.38 14.18
N THR A 56 -17.70 -26.00 13.54
CA THR A 56 -19.05 -26.38 14.00
C THR A 56 -19.31 -27.88 13.92
N THR A 57 -18.76 -28.56 12.90
CA THR A 57 -18.86 -30.03 12.76
C THR A 57 -17.91 -30.81 13.68
N LYS A 58 -17.14 -30.13 14.54
CA LYS A 58 -16.15 -30.72 15.47
C LYS A 58 -15.10 -31.64 14.80
N VAL A 59 -14.87 -31.45 13.49
CA VAL A 59 -13.82 -32.18 12.74
C VAL A 59 -12.43 -31.75 13.22
N ILE A 60 -12.27 -30.50 13.63
CA ILE A 60 -11.02 -29.95 14.15
C ILE A 60 -11.04 -29.99 15.68
N LYS A 61 -10.19 -30.84 16.26
CA LYS A 61 -10.14 -31.10 17.71
C LYS A 61 -9.07 -30.30 18.44
N ASP A 62 -8.01 -29.90 17.74
CA ASP A 62 -6.82 -29.28 18.33
C ASP A 62 -6.40 -27.98 17.62
N GLU A 63 -5.74 -27.09 18.38
CA GLU A 63 -5.17 -25.85 17.87
C GLU A 63 -4.19 -26.08 16.70
N LYS A 64 -3.33 -27.10 16.81
CA LYS A 64 -2.35 -27.44 15.77
C LYS A 64 -3.04 -27.84 14.47
N HIS A 65 -4.11 -28.64 14.58
CA HIS A 65 -4.88 -29.10 13.43
C HIS A 65 -5.65 -27.94 12.77
N PHE A 66 -6.22 -27.03 13.57
CA PHE A 66 -6.84 -25.80 13.08
C PHE A 66 -5.86 -24.95 12.26
N ARG A 67 -4.68 -24.65 12.84
CA ARG A 67 -3.65 -23.84 12.18
C ARG A 67 -3.19 -24.46 10.88
N TYR A 68 -3.00 -25.77 10.85
CA TYR A 68 -2.56 -26.47 9.64
C TYR A 68 -3.58 -26.33 8.50
N ILE A 69 -4.86 -26.65 8.75
CA ILE A 69 -5.90 -26.57 7.72
C ILE A 69 -6.12 -25.11 7.28
N ALA A 70 -6.23 -24.19 8.24
CA ALA A 70 -6.48 -22.78 7.94
C ALA A 70 -5.32 -22.16 7.14
N ARG A 71 -4.06 -22.49 7.47
CA ARG A 71 -2.90 -22.06 6.68
C ARG A 71 -2.94 -22.66 5.28
N LYS A 72 -3.25 -23.94 5.13
CA LYS A 72 -3.35 -24.58 3.80
C LYS A 72 -4.40 -23.90 2.93
N LYS A 73 -5.58 -23.58 3.47
CA LYS A 73 -6.61 -22.81 2.77
C LYS A 73 -6.13 -21.39 2.43
N ASN A 74 -5.48 -20.71 3.37
CA ASN A 74 -4.95 -19.36 3.14
C ASN A 74 -3.92 -19.31 2.00
N HIS A 75 -2.98 -20.27 1.95
CA HIS A 75 -1.99 -20.35 0.86
C HIS A 75 -2.66 -20.61 -0.49
N ARG A 76 -3.66 -21.49 -0.56
CA ARG A 76 -4.42 -21.73 -1.80
C ARG A 76 -5.15 -20.48 -2.29
N LEU A 77 -5.77 -19.72 -1.37
CA LEU A 77 -6.45 -18.47 -1.71
C LEU A 77 -5.49 -17.40 -2.22
N VAL A 78 -4.31 -17.28 -1.60
CA VAL A 78 -3.29 -16.32 -2.05
C VAL A 78 -2.72 -16.71 -3.39
N PHE A 79 -2.41 -17.99 -3.61
CA PHE A 79 -1.94 -18.47 -4.90
C PHE A 79 -2.92 -18.11 -6.03
N ALA A 80 -4.22 -18.35 -5.81
CA ALA A 80 -5.25 -17.97 -6.77
C ALA A 80 -5.33 -16.44 -6.99
N GLN A 81 -5.14 -15.65 -5.92
CA GLN A 81 -5.12 -14.17 -6.00
C GLN A 81 -3.88 -13.61 -6.68
N PHE A 82 -2.74 -14.31 -6.60
CA PHE A 82 -1.47 -13.89 -7.18
C PHE A 82 -1.36 -14.26 -8.66
N LEU A 83 -2.05 -15.31 -9.10
CA LEU A 83 -1.95 -15.81 -10.47
C LEU A 83 -2.28 -14.72 -11.51
N ILE A 84 -3.41 -14.03 -11.34
CA ILE A 84 -3.85 -13.00 -12.29
C ILE A 84 -2.85 -11.83 -12.39
N PRO A 85 -2.49 -11.14 -11.29
CA PRO A 85 -1.54 -10.03 -11.41
C PRO A 85 -0.15 -10.47 -11.85
N LEU A 86 0.28 -11.70 -11.52
CA LEU A 86 1.56 -12.22 -12.01
C LEU A 86 1.53 -12.49 -13.51
N LEU A 87 0.41 -12.98 -14.05
CA LEU A 87 0.20 -13.10 -15.50
C LEU A 87 0.17 -11.73 -16.17
N LEU A 88 -0.47 -10.72 -15.56
CA LEU A 88 -0.47 -9.36 -16.09
C LEU A 88 0.95 -8.79 -16.19
N ILE A 89 1.75 -8.91 -15.13
CA ILE A 89 3.16 -8.47 -15.15
C ILE A 89 3.94 -9.24 -16.22
N GLY A 90 3.74 -10.56 -16.32
CA GLY A 90 4.41 -11.38 -17.33
C GLY A 90 4.08 -10.93 -18.76
N LEU A 91 2.81 -10.66 -19.04
CA LEU A 91 2.35 -10.16 -20.34
C LEU A 91 2.87 -8.75 -20.62
N ASP A 92 2.93 -7.90 -19.60
CA ASP A 92 3.39 -6.51 -19.71
C ASP A 92 4.90 -6.43 -20.01
N ILE A 93 5.69 -7.25 -19.32
CA ILE A 93 7.12 -7.43 -19.60
C ILE A 93 7.32 -8.01 -21.00
N LEU A 94 6.53 -9.01 -21.39
CA LEU A 94 6.61 -9.60 -22.73
C LEU A 94 6.26 -8.59 -23.81
N PHE A 95 5.24 -7.76 -23.59
CA PHE A 95 4.86 -6.67 -24.48
C PHE A 95 6.03 -5.70 -24.69
N MET A 96 6.63 -5.20 -23.60
CA MET A 96 7.77 -4.29 -23.69
C MET A 96 8.98 -4.94 -24.38
N TYR A 97 9.25 -6.21 -24.07
CA TYR A 97 10.33 -6.96 -24.71
C TYR A 97 10.14 -7.08 -26.23
N LEU A 98 8.93 -7.44 -26.67
CA LEU A 98 8.60 -7.53 -28.09
C LEU A 98 8.66 -6.17 -28.78
N TYR A 99 8.20 -5.11 -28.10
CA TYR A 99 8.29 -3.75 -28.62
C TYR A 99 9.74 -3.37 -28.93
N ILE A 100 10.66 -3.54 -27.97
CA ILE A 100 12.08 -3.21 -28.13
C ILE A 100 12.71 -4.05 -29.25
N LEU A 101 12.33 -5.33 -29.37
CA LEU A 101 12.86 -6.21 -30.41
C LEU A 101 12.44 -5.77 -31.83
N ILE A 102 11.26 -5.17 -31.97
CA ILE A 102 10.73 -4.70 -33.26
C ILE A 102 11.27 -3.31 -33.62
N THR A 103 11.39 -2.41 -32.65
CA THR A 103 11.78 -1.00 -32.90
C THR A 103 13.27 -0.73 -32.72
N ASP A 104 14.01 -1.65 -32.10
CA ASP A 104 15.40 -1.49 -31.61
C ASP A 104 15.59 -0.27 -30.68
N ASP A 105 14.49 0.30 -30.16
CA ASP A 105 14.53 1.44 -29.25
C ASP A 105 14.74 0.95 -27.81
N ARG A 106 16.01 0.78 -27.43
CA ARG A 106 16.39 0.38 -26.07
C ARG A 106 16.33 1.55 -25.08
N ALA A 107 16.32 2.80 -25.57
CA ALA A 107 16.33 3.99 -24.73
C ALA A 107 15.01 4.13 -23.95
N ILE A 108 13.91 3.60 -24.50
CA ILE A 108 12.59 3.64 -23.88
C ILE A 108 12.56 3.12 -22.43
N LEU A 109 13.42 2.14 -22.09
CA LEU A 109 13.50 1.58 -20.72
C LEU A 109 13.99 2.59 -19.68
N ASN A 110 14.87 3.51 -20.07
CA ASN A 110 15.37 4.57 -19.20
C ASN A 110 14.40 5.76 -19.15
N GLU A 111 13.54 5.89 -20.17
CA GLU A 111 12.64 7.02 -20.36
C GLU A 111 11.19 6.73 -19.94
N LEU A 112 10.89 5.54 -19.40
CA LEU A 112 9.50 5.12 -19.08
C LEU A 112 8.72 6.12 -18.21
N LEU A 113 9.41 6.80 -17.30
CA LEU A 113 8.84 7.81 -16.39
C LEU A 113 9.28 9.24 -16.73
N SER A 114 10.00 9.43 -17.84
CA SER A 114 10.44 10.76 -18.24
C SER A 114 9.24 11.65 -18.60
N TYR A 115 9.41 12.95 -18.41
CA TYR A 115 8.45 13.97 -18.86
C TYR A 115 8.85 14.59 -20.21
N ASP A 116 10.01 14.22 -20.74
CA ASP A 116 10.60 14.77 -21.96
C ASP A 116 10.13 13.98 -23.20
N GLY A 117 8.80 13.94 -23.39
CA GLY A 117 8.16 13.44 -24.60
C GLY A 117 7.95 11.92 -24.72
N ARG A 118 8.78 11.08 -24.10
CA ARG A 118 8.76 9.60 -24.34
C ARG A 118 8.29 8.74 -23.16
N GLY A 119 8.07 9.35 -22.00
CA GLY A 119 7.64 8.65 -20.80
C GLY A 119 6.20 8.92 -20.38
N MET A 120 5.72 8.13 -19.42
CA MET A 120 4.45 8.35 -18.72
C MET A 120 4.41 9.71 -17.98
N GLY A 121 5.57 10.31 -17.70
CA GLY A 121 5.70 11.59 -17.03
C GLY A 121 5.07 12.75 -17.81
N THR A 122 4.88 12.64 -19.13
CA THR A 122 4.25 13.69 -19.94
C THR A 122 2.79 13.93 -19.55
N LEU A 123 2.11 12.94 -18.96
CA LEU A 123 0.70 13.02 -18.54
C LEU A 123 0.53 13.69 -17.16
N PHE A 124 1.62 13.98 -16.46
CA PHE A 124 1.57 14.51 -15.11
C PHE A 124 2.20 15.90 -15.03
N PHE A 125 1.76 16.67 -14.04
CA PHE A 125 2.45 17.88 -13.63
C PHE A 125 3.77 17.48 -12.97
N VAL A 126 4.89 17.94 -13.54
CA VAL A 126 6.21 17.74 -12.96
C VAL A 126 6.74 19.08 -12.49
N PHE A 127 7.13 19.13 -11.22
CA PHE A 127 7.70 20.32 -10.60
C PHE A 127 9.21 20.13 -10.37
N ASP A 128 9.96 21.21 -10.45
CA ASP A 128 11.40 21.21 -10.18
C ASP A 128 11.69 21.20 -8.68
N TRP A 129 11.61 20.01 -8.08
CA TRP A 129 11.97 19.81 -6.68
C TRP A 129 13.49 19.84 -6.43
N ALA A 130 14.33 19.85 -7.47
CA ALA A 130 15.77 19.94 -7.30
C ALA A 130 16.22 21.39 -7.11
N ASN A 131 15.60 22.32 -7.83
CA ASN A 131 15.90 23.76 -7.76
C ASN A 131 14.80 24.56 -7.05
N ILE A 132 14.39 24.10 -5.87
CA ILE A 132 13.38 24.80 -5.08
C ILE A 132 13.93 26.16 -4.63
N PRO A 133 13.20 27.27 -4.83
CA PRO A 133 13.58 28.55 -4.27
C PRO A 133 13.73 28.44 -2.75
N THR A 134 14.90 28.80 -2.23
CA THR A 134 15.18 28.76 -0.79
C THR A 134 15.46 30.16 -0.27
N ALA A 135 14.99 30.43 0.95
CA ALA A 135 15.33 31.62 1.70
C ALA A 135 15.83 31.22 3.09
N THR A 136 16.72 32.04 3.64
CA THR A 136 17.31 31.81 4.96
C THR A 136 16.38 32.35 6.04
N PHE A 137 15.88 31.47 6.90
CA PHE A 137 15.14 31.81 8.12
C PHE A 137 15.84 31.16 9.32
N PHE A 138 16.11 31.92 10.38
CA PHE A 138 16.81 31.42 11.57
C PHE A 138 18.17 30.73 11.29
N GLY A 139 18.90 31.16 10.25
CA GLY A 139 20.15 30.52 9.83
C GLY A 139 19.98 29.16 9.13
N LEU A 140 18.74 28.73 8.89
CA LEU A 140 18.38 27.55 8.10
C LEU A 140 17.88 27.96 6.72
N THR A 141 18.35 27.30 5.66
CA THR A 141 17.83 27.47 4.30
C THR A 141 16.55 26.64 4.16
N LEU A 142 15.40 27.30 4.15
CA LEU A 142 14.10 26.64 3.99
C LEU A 142 13.52 26.98 2.61
N PRO A 143 12.71 26.09 2.01
CA PRO A 143 11.89 26.41 0.84
C PRO A 143 11.08 27.69 1.07
N SER A 144 11.25 28.69 0.21
CA SER A 144 10.54 29.97 0.29
C SER A 144 9.28 29.99 -0.55
N ASP A 145 9.31 29.33 -1.71
CA ASP A 145 8.24 29.34 -2.69
C ASP A 145 7.97 27.95 -3.23
N TRP A 146 6.84 27.83 -3.94
CA TRP A 146 6.52 26.61 -4.67
C TRP A 146 7.51 26.41 -5.82
N PRO A 147 7.98 25.17 -6.08
CA PRO A 147 8.87 24.90 -7.20
C PRO A 147 8.25 25.29 -8.55
N SER A 148 9.10 25.69 -9.50
CA SER A 148 8.67 25.97 -10.87
C SER A 148 8.11 24.72 -11.53
N LEU A 149 7.17 24.92 -12.45
CA LEU A 149 6.59 23.83 -13.22
C LEU A 149 7.51 23.48 -14.41
N LEU A 150 7.98 22.24 -14.47
CA LEU A 150 8.79 21.71 -15.57
C LEU A 150 7.93 21.19 -16.72
N ASN A 151 6.81 20.53 -16.39
CA ASN A 151 5.94 19.91 -17.38
C ASN A 151 4.47 20.17 -17.07
N THR A 152 3.71 20.56 -18.09
CA THR A 152 2.25 20.53 -18.09
C THR A 152 1.76 19.22 -18.71
N PRO A 153 0.59 18.69 -18.32
CA PRO A 153 0.11 17.42 -18.84
C PRO A 153 -0.28 17.55 -20.32
N TYR A 154 0.35 16.75 -21.19
CA TYR A 154 -0.05 16.60 -22.59
C TYR A 154 0.16 15.15 -23.05
N PHE A 155 -0.65 14.74 -24.03
CA PHE A 155 -0.57 13.41 -24.61
C PHE A 155 0.46 13.39 -25.75
N VAL A 156 1.39 12.46 -25.70
CA VAL A 156 2.40 12.25 -26.75
C VAL A 156 2.22 10.89 -27.36
N LEU A 157 2.08 10.85 -28.68
CA LEU A 157 1.90 9.59 -29.38
C LEU A 157 3.13 8.68 -29.18
N GLU A 158 4.35 9.22 -29.23
CA GLU A 158 5.58 8.43 -29.08
C GLU A 158 5.72 7.74 -27.72
N ALA A 159 5.09 8.28 -26.66
CA ALA A 159 5.11 7.69 -25.32
C ALA A 159 4.04 6.60 -25.10
N TRP A 160 3.26 6.23 -26.12
CA TRP A 160 2.20 5.22 -26.00
C TRP A 160 2.65 3.89 -25.37
N PRO A 161 3.85 3.33 -25.63
CA PRO A 161 4.26 2.06 -25.02
C PRO A 161 4.50 2.23 -23.52
N SER A 162 5.09 3.36 -23.12
CA SER A 162 5.30 3.74 -21.71
C SER A 162 3.97 3.88 -20.97
N TYR A 163 2.94 4.42 -21.63
CA TYR A 163 1.61 4.56 -21.01
C TYR A 163 0.97 3.22 -20.66
N ILE A 164 1.02 2.27 -21.59
CA ILE A 164 0.48 0.92 -21.38
C ILE A 164 1.30 0.20 -20.31
N PHE A 165 2.62 0.19 -20.47
CA PHE A 165 3.53 -0.54 -19.57
C PHE A 165 3.45 -0.03 -18.13
N VAL A 166 3.59 1.28 -17.92
CA VAL A 166 3.58 1.83 -16.56
C VAL A 166 2.21 1.63 -15.91
N THR A 167 1.11 1.76 -16.66
CA THR A 167 -0.25 1.60 -16.10
C THR A 167 -0.55 0.16 -15.74
N LEU A 168 -0.30 -0.79 -16.64
CA LEU A 168 -0.51 -2.21 -16.38
C LEU A 168 0.38 -2.72 -15.26
N GLY A 169 1.67 -2.36 -15.30
CA GLY A 169 2.63 -2.66 -14.24
C GLY A 169 2.20 -2.10 -12.88
N ALA A 170 1.71 -0.86 -12.84
CA ALA A 170 1.21 -0.24 -11.60
C ALA A 170 -0.03 -0.95 -11.05
N ILE A 171 -1.02 -1.25 -11.91
CA ILE A 171 -2.25 -1.95 -11.51
C ILE A 171 -1.91 -3.33 -10.94
N ALA A 172 -1.08 -4.10 -11.65
CA ALA A 172 -0.71 -5.45 -11.22
C ALA A 172 0.12 -5.43 -9.92
N SER A 173 1.03 -4.46 -9.78
CA SER A 173 1.82 -4.26 -8.56
C SER A 173 0.93 -3.90 -7.37
N LEU A 174 -0.01 -2.95 -7.53
CA LEU A 174 -0.97 -2.59 -6.50
C LEU A 174 -1.83 -3.79 -6.08
N TRP A 175 -2.26 -4.60 -7.04
CA TRP A 175 -3.01 -5.82 -6.75
C TRP A 175 -2.17 -6.81 -5.92
N LEU A 176 -0.91 -7.05 -6.28
CA LEU A 176 -0.01 -7.91 -5.48
C LEU A 176 0.17 -7.40 -4.06
N LEU A 177 0.29 -6.08 -3.87
CA LEU A 177 0.38 -5.48 -2.54
C LEU A 177 -0.89 -5.74 -1.72
N ILE A 178 -2.07 -5.53 -2.31
CA ILE A 178 -3.36 -5.80 -1.64
C ILE A 178 -3.47 -7.29 -1.28
N ALA A 179 -3.09 -8.18 -2.19
CA ALA A 179 -3.16 -9.63 -1.96
C ALA A 179 -2.16 -10.09 -0.87
N THR A 180 -0.98 -9.48 -0.82
CA THR A 180 0.03 -9.72 0.23
C THR A 180 -0.46 -9.23 1.59
N GLN A 181 -1.02 -8.02 1.67
CA GLN A 181 -1.65 -7.50 2.88
C GLN A 181 -2.77 -8.44 3.36
N ALA A 182 -3.56 -8.97 2.43
CA ALA A 182 -4.61 -9.94 2.73
C ALA A 182 -4.07 -11.25 3.31
N PHE A 183 -2.97 -11.74 2.77
CA PHE A 183 -2.31 -12.93 3.30
C PHE A 183 -1.86 -12.72 4.75
N ILE A 184 -1.22 -11.58 5.03
CA ILE A 184 -0.72 -11.23 6.36
C ILE A 184 -1.89 -11.10 7.35
N ALA A 185 -2.94 -10.36 6.97
CA ALA A 185 -4.13 -10.17 7.80
C ALA A 185 -4.79 -11.51 8.17
N ARG A 186 -4.97 -12.39 7.18
CA ARG A 186 -5.52 -13.73 7.39
C ARG A 186 -4.62 -14.59 8.26
N SER A 187 -3.31 -14.54 8.05
CA SER A 187 -2.35 -15.32 8.85
C SER A 187 -2.34 -14.91 10.32
N TRP A 188 -2.41 -13.60 10.59
CA TRP A 188 -2.53 -13.07 11.95
C TRP A 188 -3.86 -13.49 12.60
N ARG A 189 -4.98 -13.42 11.86
CA ARG A 189 -6.28 -13.89 12.33
C ARG A 189 -6.29 -15.37 12.67
N ILE A 190 -5.67 -16.22 11.84
CA ILE A 190 -5.55 -17.67 12.11
C ILE A 190 -4.81 -17.91 13.43
N TYR A 191 -3.71 -17.21 13.66
CA TYR A 191 -2.93 -17.33 14.90
C TYR A 191 -3.72 -16.86 16.12
N SER A 192 -4.43 -15.74 16.01
CA SER A 192 -5.28 -15.23 17.10
C SER A 192 -6.43 -16.20 17.43
N LYS A 193 -7.15 -16.67 16.40
CA LYS A 193 -8.31 -17.56 16.56
C LYS A 193 -7.96 -18.96 17.04
N SER A 194 -6.80 -19.49 16.64
CA SER A 194 -6.35 -20.79 17.11
C SER A 194 -6.19 -20.82 18.63
N ARG A 195 -5.71 -19.72 19.22
CA ARG A 195 -5.59 -19.62 20.66
C ARG A 195 -6.95 -19.46 21.33
N THR A 196 -7.83 -18.60 20.82
CA THR A 196 -9.12 -18.31 21.48
C THR A 196 -10.14 -19.44 21.43
N ILE A 197 -10.21 -20.22 20.34
CA ILE A 197 -11.24 -21.26 20.15
C ILE A 197 -10.98 -22.49 21.03
N PHE A 198 -9.71 -22.78 21.33
CA PHE A 198 -9.29 -23.98 22.07
C PHE A 198 -8.87 -23.69 23.52
N ILE A 199 -9.01 -22.44 23.99
CA ILE A 199 -8.92 -22.15 25.42
C ILE A 199 -10.16 -22.75 26.09
N LYS A 200 -9.96 -23.83 26.84
CA LYS A 200 -10.94 -24.36 27.79
C LYS A 200 -10.86 -23.50 29.05
N SER A 201 -11.56 -22.37 29.09
CA SER A 201 -11.81 -21.68 30.36
C SER A 201 -13.06 -22.27 31.00
N LEU A 202 -13.09 -22.36 32.34
CA LEU A 202 -14.27 -22.87 33.07
C LEU A 202 -15.52 -22.02 32.80
N ASP A 203 -15.36 -20.77 32.38
CA ASP A 203 -16.46 -19.85 32.01
C ASP A 203 -17.17 -20.22 30.70
N THR A 204 -16.54 -20.99 29.80
CA THR A 204 -17.11 -21.35 28.48
C THR A 204 -17.86 -22.68 28.46
N ILE A 205 -17.81 -23.46 29.55
CA ILE A 205 -18.45 -24.79 29.63
C ILE A 205 -19.99 -24.66 29.63
N ASN A 206 -20.55 -23.61 30.26
CA ASN A 206 -22.00 -23.41 30.33
C ASN A 206 -22.67 -23.05 28.99
N GLY A 207 -21.91 -22.61 27.98
CA GLY A 207 -22.47 -22.20 26.68
C GLY A 207 -22.62 -23.35 25.67
N LEU A 208 -21.96 -24.48 25.89
CA LEU A 208 -21.98 -25.64 24.97
C LEU A 208 -23.01 -26.70 25.37
N ASP A 209 -23.48 -26.69 26.62
CA ASP A 209 -24.54 -27.59 27.09
C ASP A 209 -25.96 -27.12 26.74
N GLN A 210 -26.10 -25.92 26.16
CA GLN A 210 -27.40 -25.37 25.74
C GLN A 210 -27.77 -25.63 24.27
N ILE A 211 -26.94 -26.37 23.52
CA ILE A 211 -27.32 -26.83 22.18
C ILE A 211 -27.82 -28.26 22.30
N THR A 212 -29.06 -28.40 22.76
CA THR A 212 -29.84 -29.65 22.65
C THR A 212 -30.17 -29.95 21.19
N PRO A 213 -30.32 -31.24 20.81
CA PRO A 213 -30.53 -31.70 19.44
C PRO A 213 -31.79 -31.14 18.77
#